data_AF-K6J2P7-F1
#
_entry.id   AF-K6J2P7-F1
#
_cell.length_a   1.000
_cell.length_b   1.000
_cell.length_c   1.000
_cell.angle_alpha   90.00
_cell.angle_beta   90.00
_cell.angle_gamma   90.00
#
_symmetry.space_group_name_H-M   'P 1'
#
loop_
_entity.id
_entity.type
_entity.pdbx_description
1 polymer ?
#
loop_
_entity_poly.entity_id
_entity_poly.type
_entity_poly.pdbx_seq_one_letter_code
_entity_poly.pdbx_strand_id
1 'polypeptide(L)' 'MEKNNFAVEKTCSIPNVSKSNYYDWLKRKDRKRVKSAQKLDERIRGLFGEWEGRFGYLRIHQKLLISTE' A
#
# COMPACT_ATOMS: atom_id res chain seq x y z
N MET A 1 -0.73 -0.13 16.51
CA MET A 1 -1.06 1.18 15.92
C MET A 1 -2.48 1.53 16.33
N GLU A 2 -2.63 2.50 17.23
CA GLU A 2 -3.95 3.02 17.63
C GLU A 2 -4.68 3.56 16.40
N LYS A 3 -5.87 3.03 16.14
CA LYS A 3 -6.78 3.65 15.16
C LYS A 3 -7.36 4.89 15.84
N ASN A 4 -6.80 6.06 15.52
CA ASN A 4 -7.40 7.33 15.87
C ASN A 4 -8.81 7.38 15.24
N ASN A 5 -9.84 7.05 16.01
CA ASN A 5 -11.23 7.05 15.60
C ASN A 5 -11.74 8.50 15.57
N PHE A 6 -11.33 9.27 14.57
CA PHE A 6 -11.88 10.59 14.32
C PHE A 6 -13.34 10.47 13.86
N ALA A 7 -14.17 11.39 14.33
CA ALA A 7 -15.55 11.51 13.86
C ALA A 7 -15.55 11.68 12.33
N VAL A 8 -16.38 10.90 11.63
CA VAL A 8 -16.45 10.90 10.15
C VAL A 8 -16.66 12.30 9.59
N GLU A 9 -17.38 13.15 10.31
CA GLU A 9 -17.60 14.57 9.99
C GLU A 9 -16.30 15.37 9.92
N LYS A 10 -15.40 15.18 10.91
CA LYS A 10 -14.07 15.83 10.92
C LYS A 10 -13.18 15.28 9.82
N THR A 11 -13.29 13.98 9.52
CA THR A 11 -12.53 13.34 8.44
C THR A 11 -13.00 13.84 7.07
N CYS A 12 -14.29 14.12 6.91
CA CYS A 12 -14.89 14.63 5.68
C CYS A 12 -14.68 16.13 5.50
N SER A 13 -14.58 16.90 6.59
CA SER A 13 -14.44 18.35 6.53
C SER A 13 -13.07 18.80 6.00
N ILE A 14 -11.98 18.10 6.36
CA ILE A 14 -10.62 18.44 5.94
C ILE A 14 -10.46 18.43 4.40
N PRO A 15 -10.81 17.35 3.69
CA PRO A 15 -10.77 17.32 2.23
C PRO A 15 -12.06 17.83 1.56
N ASN A 16 -13.02 18.38 2.32
CA ASN A 16 -14.32 18.86 1.84
C ASN A 16 -15.09 17.85 0.97
N VAL A 17 -15.28 16.63 1.47
CA VAL A 17 -16.03 15.56 0.79
C VAL A 17 -17.35 15.26 1.52
N SER A 18 -18.34 14.76 0.80
CA SER A 18 -19.59 14.30 1.45
C SER A 18 -19.38 13.00 2.22
N LYS A 19 -20.20 12.77 3.25
CA LYS A 19 -20.23 11.50 4.00
C LYS A 19 -20.47 10.30 3.06
N SER A 20 -21.35 10.46 2.08
CA SER A 20 -21.65 9.42 1.09
C SER A 20 -20.41 9.05 0.28
N ASN A 21 -19.65 10.04 -0.22
CA ASN A 21 -18.42 9.79 -0.97
C ASN A 21 -17.33 9.13 -0.11
N TYR A 22 -17.25 9.48 1.18
CA TYR A 22 -16.37 8.80 2.14
C TYR A 22 -16.72 7.31 2.28
N TYR A 23 -18.00 6.99 2.50
CA TYR A 23 -18.42 5.59 2.61
C TYR A 23 -18.33 4.83 1.30
N ASP A 24 -18.57 5.49 0.16
CA ASP A 24 -18.37 4.90 -1.15
C ASP A 24 -16.89 4.56 -1.37
N TRP A 25 -15.98 5.48 -1.05
CA TRP A 25 -14.54 5.24 -1.06
C TRP A 25 -14.14 4.09 -0.13
N LEU A 26 -14.68 4.06 1.10
CA LEU A 26 -14.40 3.02 2.08
C LEU A 26 -14.83 1.63 1.59
N LYS A 27 -15.94 1.56 0.84
CA LYS A 27 -16.47 0.32 0.24
C LYS A 27 -15.81 -0.05 -1.09
N ARG A 28 -14.91 0.78 -1.65
CA ARG A 28 -14.26 0.48 -2.93
C ARG A 28 -13.43 -0.79 -2.78
N LYS A 29 -13.78 -1.80 -3.57
CA LYS A 29 -12.98 -3.02 -3.72
C LYS A 29 -11.60 -2.66 -4.26
N ASP A 30 -10.59 -3.36 -3.77
CA ASP A 30 -9.22 -3.22 -4.26
C ASP A 30 -9.16 -3.35 -5.78
N ARG A 31 -8.64 -2.29 -6.41
CA ARG A 31 -8.41 -2.26 -7.86
C ARG A 31 -7.32 -3.27 -8.22
N LYS A 32 -7.30 -3.70 -9.49
CA LYS A 32 -6.21 -4.55 -10.03
C LYS A 32 -4.82 -4.03 -9.67
N ARG A 33 -4.63 -2.70 -9.68
CA ARG A 33 -3.40 -2.01 -9.29
C ARG A 33 -3.02 -2.20 -7.81
N VAL A 34 -3.99 -2.22 -6.90
CA VAL A 34 -3.72 -2.43 -5.46
C VAL A 34 -3.23 -3.85 -5.23
N LYS A 35 -3.86 -4.83 -5.88
CA LYS A 35 -3.43 -6.23 -5.81
C LYS A 35 -2.05 -6.46 -6.41
N SER A 36 -1.73 -5.82 -7.53
CA SER A 36 -0.38 -5.92 -8.12
C SER A 36 0.67 -5.26 -7.22
N ALA A 37 0.34 -4.15 -6.57
CA ALA A 37 1.22 -3.49 -5.60
C ALA A 37 1.45 -4.37 -4.36
N GLN A 38 0.41 -5.02 -3.82
CA GLN A 38 0.53 -5.96 -2.70
C GLN A 38 1.48 -7.12 -3.02
N LYS A 39 1.34 -7.72 -4.21
CA LYS A 39 2.25 -8.79 -4.67
C LYS A 39 3.69 -8.30 -4.81
N LEU A 40 3.87 -7.08 -5.31
CA LEU A 40 5.20 -6.47 -5.42
C LEU A 40 5.81 -6.23 -4.04
N ASP A 41 5.03 -5.72 -3.08
CA ASP A 41 5.46 -5.51 -1.70
C ASP A 41 5.90 -6.83 -1.04
N GLU A 42 5.13 -7.91 -1.21
CA GLU A 42 5.48 -9.24 -0.72
C GLU A 42 6.83 -9.70 -1.28
N ARG A 43 7.05 -9.50 -2.58
CA ARG A 43 8.32 -9.85 -3.24
C ARG A 43 9.50 -9.02 -2.72
N ILE A 44 9.30 -7.72 -2.50
CA ILE A 44 10.31 -6.82 -1.92
C ILE A 44 10.67 -7.28 -0.49
N ARG A 45 9.67 -7.57 0.34
CA ARG A 45 9.91 -8.06 1.72
C ARG A 45 10.64 -9.39 1.73
N GLY A 46 10.29 -10.30 0.82
CA GLY A 46 10.99 -11.57 0.64
C GLY A 46 12.47 -11.38 0.31
N LEU A 47 12.77 -10.58 -0.72
CA LEU A 47 14.15 -10.26 -1.11
C LEU A 47 14.92 -9.54 0.00
N PHE A 48 14.27 -8.65 0.73
CA PHE A 48 14.94 -7.98 1.86
C PHE A 48 15.28 -8.97 2.97
N GLY A 49 14.36 -9.88 3.31
CA GLY A 49 14.57 -10.90 4.34
C GLY A 49 15.62 -11.95 3.95
N GLU A 50 15.57 -12.46 2.71
CA GLU A 50 16.52 -13.44 2.17
C GLU A 50 17.98 -12.97 2.31
N TRP A 51 18.21 -11.67 2.13
CA TRP A 51 19.55 -11.09 2.21
C TRP A 51 19.86 -10.47 3.58
N GLU A 52 19.10 -10.84 4.61
CA GLU A 52 19.26 -10.39 6.01
C GLU A 52 19.25 -8.86 6.14
N GLY A 53 18.44 -8.19 5.31
CA GLY A 53 18.31 -6.74 5.29
C GLY A 53 19.51 -5.98 4.70
N ARG A 54 20.53 -6.67 4.20
CA ARG A 54 21.72 -6.03 3.59
C ARG A 54 21.45 -5.43 2.23
N PHE A 55 20.41 -5.90 1.54
CA PHE A 55 20.05 -5.41 0.23
C PHE A 55 19.26 -4.11 0.36
N GLY A 56 19.91 -2.99 0.03
CA GLY A 56 19.25 -1.71 -0.14
C GLY A 56 18.42 -1.65 -1.44
N TYR A 57 17.73 -0.52 -1.62
CA TYR A 57 16.82 -0.26 -2.75
C TYR A 57 17.39 -0.70 -4.11
N LEU A 58 18.62 -0.31 -4.44
CA LEU A 58 19.22 -0.57 -5.74
C LEU A 58 19.32 -2.08 -6.04
N ARG A 59 19.77 -2.87 -5.07
CA ARG A 59 19.95 -4.32 -5.24
C ARG A 59 18.62 -5.06 -5.30
N ILE A 60 17.64 -4.63 -4.50
CA ILE A 60 16.27 -5.15 -4.57
C ILE A 60 15.67 -4.86 -5.95
N HIS A 61 15.81 -3.62 -6.44
CA HIS A 61 15.30 -3.21 -7.75
C HIS A 61 15.92 -4.03 -8.89
N GLN A 62 17.25 -4.22 -8.86
CA GLN A 62 17.94 -5.08 -9.83
C GLN A 62 17.40 -6.52 -9.82
N LYS A 63 17.23 -7.11 -8.63
CA LYS A 63 16.67 -8.47 -8.50
C LYS A 63 15.23 -8.56 -9.01
N LEU A 64 14.41 -7.55 -8.76
CA LEU A 64 13.05 -7.49 -9.28
C LEU A 64 13.03 -7.51 -10.83
N LEU A 65 13.92 -6.75 -11.48
CA LEU A 65 14.01 -6.70 -12.93
C LEU A 65 14.51 -8.00 -13.57
N ILE A 66 15.54 -8.63 -12.97
CA ILE A 66 16.09 -9.90 -13.46
C ILE A 66 15.06 -11.03 -13.36
N SER A 67 14.20 -10.98 -12.34
CA SER A 67 13.18 -11.99 -12.07
C SER A 67 11.89 -11.84 -12.89
N THR A 68 11.87 -10.92 -13.86
CA THR A 68 10.77 -10.69 -14.81
C THR A 68 11.10 -11.10 -16.25
N GLU A 69 12.34 -11.53 -16.51
CA GLU A 69 12.75 -12.27 -17.72
C GLU A 69 12.55 -13.77 -17.53
#